data_AF-A0A6I2VZ18-F1
#
_entry.id   AF-A0A6I2VZ18-F1
#
_cell.length_a   1.000
_cell.length_b   1.000
_cell.length_c   1.000
_cell.angle_alpha   90.00
_cell.angle_beta   90.00
_cell.angle_gamma   90.00
#
_symmetry.space_group_name_H-M   'P 1'
#
loop_
_entity.id
_entity.type
_entity.pdbx_description
1 polymer ?
#
loop_
_entity_poly.entity_id
_entity_poly.type
_entity_poly.pdbx_seq_one_letter_code
_entity_poly.pdbx_strand_id
1 'polypeptide(L)' 'DSSLDVLLLGGQPIGEPVVAYGPFVMNSENEIRQAFDDYQQGRLGTVPVGGIRPYRG' A
#
# COMPACT_ATOMS: atom_id res chain seq x y z
N ASP A 1 10.69 35.58 4.60
CA ASP A 1 11.26 34.38 5.22
C ASP A 1 10.71 33.19 4.44
N SER A 2 11.55 32.43 3.74
CA SER A 2 11.11 31.32 2.88
C SER A 2 11.76 30.04 3.37
N SER A 3 11.09 29.37 4.31
CA SER A 3 11.53 28.07 4.82
C SER A 3 11.30 26.97 3.79
N LEU A 4 12.22 26.01 3.73
CA LEU A 4 12.16 24.82 2.88
C LEU A 4 12.00 23.58 3.76
N ASP A 5 10.99 22.77 3.47
CA ASP A 5 10.83 21.45 4.06
C ASP A 5 11.41 20.39 3.12
N VAL A 6 12.31 19.55 3.64
CA VAL A 6 13.00 18.50 2.86
C VAL A 6 12.85 17.16 3.56
N LEU A 7 12.51 16.13 2.79
CA LEU A 7 12.54 14.74 3.22
C LEU A 7 13.50 13.94 2.34
N LEU A 8 14.52 13.34 2.96
CA LEU A 8 15.44 12.42 2.30
C LEU A 8 15.12 10.99 2.75
N LEU A 9 14.77 10.13 1.80
CA LEU A 9 14.48 8.71 2.03
C LEU A 9 15.47 7.85 1.24
N GLY A 10 15.97 6.79 1.87
CA GLY A 10 16.84 5.80 1.25
C GLY A 10 16.57 4.41 1.81
N GLY A 11 16.99 3.38 1.08
CA GLY A 11 16.79 1.98 1.48
C GLY A 11 17.60 1.02 0.64
N GLN A 12 17.85 -0.16 1.19
CA GLN A 12 18.48 -1.27 0.46
C GLN A 12 17.51 -1.77 -0.64
N PRO A 13 17.96 -1.99 -1.88
CA PRO A 13 17.13 -2.60 -2.90
C PRO A 13 16.64 -3.98 -2.47
N ILE A 14 15.33 -4.23 -2.62
CA ILE A 14 14.69 -5.51 -2.28
C ILE A 14 15.15 -6.62 -3.24
N GLY A 15 15.40 -6.28 -4.51
CA GLY A 15 15.92 -7.22 -5.51
C GLY A 15 14.89 -8.20 -6.08
N GLU A 16 13.60 -7.95 -5.85
CA GLU A 16 12.51 -8.76 -6.38
C GLU A 16 11.78 -8.05 -7.54
N PRO A 17 11.10 -8.80 -8.43
CA PRO A 17 10.25 -8.20 -9.44
C PRO A 17 9.16 -7.33 -8.80
N VAL A 18 8.85 -6.22 -9.46
CA VAL A 18 7.79 -5.29 -9.05
C VAL A 18 6.75 -5.24 -10.16
N VAL A 19 5.54 -5.70 -9.84
CA VAL A 19 4.37 -5.62 -10.70
C VAL A 19 3.31 -4.83 -9.95
N ALA A 20 2.86 -3.70 -10.51
CA ALA A 20 1.89 -2.82 -9.88
C ALA A 20 0.67 -2.63 -10.77
N TYR A 21 -0.53 -2.77 -10.19
CA TYR A 21 -1.79 -2.47 -10.86
C TYR A 21 -2.84 -2.00 -9.85
N GLY A 22 -3.32 -0.76 -10.02
CA GLY A 22 -4.24 -0.14 -9.07
C GLY A 22 -3.62 -0.03 -7.66
N PRO A 23 -4.32 -0.50 -6.61
CA PRO A 23 -3.84 -0.38 -5.22
C PRO A 23 -2.86 -1.49 -4.80
N PHE A 24 -2.50 -2.41 -5.70
CA PHE A 24 -1.71 -3.59 -5.36
C PHE A 24 -0.34 -3.58 -6.06
N VAL A 25 0.69 -3.95 -5.31
CA VAL A 25 2.07 -4.17 -5.78
C VAL A 25 2.48 -5.57 -5.33
N MET A 26 2.84 -6.43 -6.27
CA MET A 26 3.21 -7.85 -6.06
C MET A 26 4.43 -8.20 -6.91
N ASN A 27 4.88 -9.46 -6.86
CA ASN A 27 6.04 -9.94 -7.62
C ASN A 27 5.65 -10.53 -8.99
N SER A 28 4.37 -10.79 -9.26
CA SER A 28 3.90 -11.35 -10.54
C SER A 28 2.48 -10.88 -10.94
N GLU A 29 2.14 -11.01 -12.23
CA GLU A 29 0.78 -10.71 -12.70
C GLU A 29 -0.29 -11.63 -12.11
N ASN A 30 0.05 -12.90 -11.82
CA ASN A 30 -0.88 -13.85 -11.22
C ASN A 30 -1.26 -13.45 -9.79
N GLU A 31 -0.29 -12.97 -9.01
CA GLU A 31 -0.54 -12.45 -7.66
C GLU A 31 -1.38 -11.17 -7.70
N ILE A 32 -1.20 -10.31 -8.71
CA ILE A 32 -2.09 -9.17 -8.93
C ILE A 32 -3.53 -9.65 -9.16
N ARG A 33 -3.75 -10.61 -10.06
CA ARG A 33 -5.11 -11.17 -10.31
C ARG A 33 -5.72 -11.72 -9.03
N GLN A 34 -4.96 -12.50 -8.27
CA GLN A 34 -5.39 -13.05 -6.99
C GLN A 34 -5.74 -11.94 -5.97
N ALA A 35 -4.95 -10.87 -5.89
CA ALA A 35 -5.22 -9.75 -4.98
C ALA A 35 -6.54 -9.03 -5.31
N PHE A 36 -6.87 -8.89 -6.59
CA PHE A 36 -8.18 -8.38 -7.01
C PHE A 36 -9.31 -9.34 -6.67
N ASP A 37 -9.14 -10.64 -6.87
CA ASP A 37 -10.13 -11.65 -6.48
C ASP A 37 -10.36 -11.64 -4.95
N ASP A 38 -9.29 -11.54 -4.16
CA ASP A 38 -9.35 -11.39 -2.70
C ASP A 38 -10.12 -10.13 -2.28
N TYR A 39 -9.87 -9.01 -2.96
CA TYR A 39 -10.59 -7.76 -2.72
C TYR A 39 -12.08 -7.90 -3.05
N GLN A 40 -12.40 -8.41 -4.22
CA GLN A 40 -13.78 -8.61 -4.67
C GLN A 40 -14.55 -9.57 -3.76
N GLN A 41 -13.87 -10.56 -3.20
CA GLN A 41 -14.45 -11.54 -2.29
C GLN A 41 -14.43 -11.09 -0.81
N GLY A 42 -14.01 -9.85 -0.53
CA GLY A 42 -14.02 -9.27 0.82
C GLY A 42 -13.01 -9.90 1.78
N ARG A 43 -11.95 -10.55 1.27
CA ARG A 43 -10.94 -11.25 2.08
C ARG A 43 -9.86 -10.36 2.67
N LEU A 44 -9.79 -9.08 2.27
CA LEU A 44 -8.82 -8.12 2.81
C LEU A 44 -9.21 -7.57 4.20
N GLY A 45 -10.23 -8.14 4.82
CA GLY A 45 -10.77 -7.70 6.10
C GLY A 45 -11.75 -6.55 5.97
N THR A 46 -12.33 -6.17 7.10
CA THR A 46 -13.28 -5.06 7.20
C THR A 46 -12.77 -4.04 8.19
N VAL A 47 -12.95 -2.75 7.89
CA VAL A 47 -12.68 -1.70 8.87
C VAL A 47 -13.78 -1.77 9.95
N PRO A 48 -13.44 -2.05 11.22
CA PRO A 48 -14.44 -2.09 12.28
C PRO A 48 -15.01 -0.69 12.53
N VAL A 49 -16.22 -0.63 13.11
CA VAL A 49 -16.80 0.64 13.54
C VAL A 49 -15.87 1.33 14.54
N GLY A 50 -15.47 2.57 14.26
CA GLY A 50 -14.48 3.31 15.05
C GLY A 50 -13.02 2.90 14.82
N GLY A 51 -12.73 2.05 13.84
CA GLY A 51 -11.38 1.63 13.44
C GLY A 51 -10.56 2.74 12.78
N ILE A 52 -11.23 3.79 12.27
CA ILE A 52 -10.58 5.01 11.84
C ILE A 52 -10.67 6.01 12.98
N ARG A 53 -9.60 6.10 13.77
CA ARG A 53 -9.43 7.19 14.73
C ARG A 53 -8.57 8.27 14.08
N PRO A 54 -9.07 9.50 13.89
CA PRO A 54 -8.22 10.58 13.42
C PRO A 54 -7.11 10.82 14.44
N TYR A 55 -5.87 10.88 13.97
CA TYR A 55 -4.75 11.34 14.78
C TYR A 55 -5.05 12.78 15.21
N ARG A 56 -5.32 12.98 16.51
CA ARG A 56 -5.31 14.31 17.12
C ARG A 56 -3.94 14.42 17.78
N GLY A 57 -3.13 15.33 17.25
CA GLY A 57 -1.79 15.63 17.77
C GLY A 57 -1.81 16.10 19.21
#